data_AF-A0A1D8K5B3-F1
#
_entry.id   AF-A0A1D8K5B3-F1
#
_cell.length_a   1.000
_cell.length_b   1.000
_cell.length_c   1.000
_cell.angle_alpha   90.00
_cell.angle_beta   90.00
_cell.angle_gamma   90.00
#
_symmetry.space_group_name_H-M   'P 1'
#
loop_
_entity.id
_entity.type
_entity.pdbx_description
1 polymer ?
#
loop_
_entity_poly.entity_id
_entity_poly.type
_entity_poly.pdbx_seq_one_letter_code
_entity_poly.pdbx_strand_id
1 'polypeptide(L)'
;MIDLWAPTPGIGLGTALATAFLLGMVHGITPDEHTWPITYSYAIGSYSTRRGLVAGLTFSLAFTVQRALASELAYLALDRWFSASARLNFYVYIVVGAAMWIGGRYIRGGRGFHFWRPPPSASAPPDLRAPRPWMPLAHGFIAGWGIGAFALIIYTVLAPAMPSAGLGWLPGALFGLGTTIVQALSGALIGLLAQRIGMPDDIIRRIALVTAGRTLHWGGIVFVLGGLFGLLAPHWASLSVATGIRIHNLAHLGLAFLLVMTVVMFIGVGSLIEQIAFWRRRQR
;
A
#
# COMPACT_ATOMS: atom_id res chain seq x y z
N MET A 1 -17.90 15.40 19.95
CA MET A 1 -17.59 15.84 18.57
C MET A 1 -16.54 14.87 18.02
N ILE A 2 -16.65 14.43 16.77
CA ILE A 2 -15.64 13.57 16.14
C ILE A 2 -14.46 14.45 15.73
N ASP A 3 -13.28 14.20 16.29
CA ASP A 3 -12.02 14.83 15.88
C ASP A 3 -11.15 13.77 15.20
N LEU A 4 -10.97 13.92 13.88
CA LEU A 4 -10.12 13.03 13.10
C LEU A 4 -8.64 13.41 13.20
N TRP A 5 -8.32 14.64 13.58
CA TRP A 5 -6.95 15.13 13.64
C TRP A 5 -6.27 14.73 14.94
N ALA A 6 -6.92 15.00 16.07
CA ALA A 6 -6.38 14.76 17.41
C ALA A 6 -7.47 14.20 18.35
N PRO A 7 -7.96 12.95 18.14
CA PRO A 7 -8.94 12.35 19.01
C PRO A 7 -8.42 12.26 20.45
N THR A 8 -9.24 12.67 21.41
CA THR A 8 -8.88 12.69 22.83
C THR A 8 -9.17 11.35 23.51
N PRO A 9 -8.42 10.97 24.55
CA PRO A 9 -8.78 9.86 25.43
C PRO A 9 -10.17 10.05 26.07
N GLY A 10 -10.85 8.96 26.43
CA GLY A 10 -12.14 9.01 27.12
C GLY A 10 -13.36 9.34 26.24
N ILE A 11 -13.21 9.28 24.91
CA ILE A 11 -14.35 9.38 23.99
C ILE A 11 -15.32 8.19 24.17
N GLY A 12 -16.62 8.46 24.10
CA GLY A 12 -17.63 7.40 24.21
C GLY A 12 -17.49 6.36 23.08
N LEU A 13 -17.85 5.11 23.38
CA LEU A 13 -17.67 3.95 22.49
C LEU A 13 -18.11 4.22 21.03
N GLY A 14 -19.33 4.71 20.83
CA GLY A 14 -19.84 5.01 19.48
C GLY A 14 -19.02 6.06 18.74
N THR A 15 -18.49 7.07 19.45
CA THR A 15 -17.62 8.09 18.86
C THR A 15 -16.26 7.51 18.50
N ALA A 16 -15.69 6.65 19.34
CA ALA A 16 -14.42 5.97 19.06
C ALA A 16 -14.50 5.09 17.80
N LEU A 17 -15.56 4.30 17.69
CA LEU A 17 -15.79 3.41 16.55
C LEU A 17 -16.09 4.19 15.25
N ALA A 18 -16.88 5.26 15.32
CA ALA A 18 -17.10 6.14 14.17
C ALA A 18 -15.81 6.83 13.73
N THR A 19 -15.00 7.30 14.69
CA THR A 19 -13.68 7.90 14.43
C THR A 19 -12.76 6.90 13.74
N ALA A 20 -12.68 5.66 14.23
CA ALA A 20 -11.86 4.61 13.62
C ALA A 20 -12.25 4.36 12.15
N PHE A 21 -13.54 4.23 11.87
CA PHE A 21 -14.05 4.01 10.51
C PHE A 21 -13.71 5.18 9.57
N LEU A 22 -13.96 6.41 10.00
CA LEU A 22 -13.70 7.62 9.22
C LEU A 22 -12.20 7.83 8.98
N LEU A 23 -11.36 7.57 9.98
CA LEU A 23 -9.90 7.56 9.80
C LEU A 23 -9.48 6.52 8.77
N GLY A 24 -10.12 5.36 8.75
CA GLY A 24 -9.92 4.34 7.72
C GLY A 24 -10.23 4.84 6.31
N MET A 25 -11.34 5.56 6.14
CA MET A 25 -11.68 6.17 4.86
C MET A 25 -10.65 7.22 4.45
N VAL A 26 -10.25 8.11 5.36
CA VAL A 26 -9.22 9.13 5.08
C VAL A 26 -7.90 8.45 4.70
N HIS A 27 -7.47 7.44 5.45
CA HIS A 27 -6.28 6.66 5.14
C HIS A 27 -6.34 6.05 3.74
N GLY A 28 -7.46 5.43 3.38
CA GLY A 28 -7.65 4.85 2.05
C GLY A 28 -7.58 5.87 0.90
N ILE A 29 -7.94 7.14 1.14
CA ILE A 29 -7.86 8.22 0.14
C ILE A 29 -6.43 8.74 0.02
N THR A 30 -5.72 8.85 1.14
CA THR A 30 -4.42 9.49 1.19
C THR A 30 -3.30 8.53 0.79
N PRO A 31 -2.37 8.91 -0.10
CA PRO A 31 -1.20 8.10 -0.42
C PRO A 31 -0.41 7.77 0.84
N ASP A 32 -0.39 6.50 1.23
CA ASP A 32 0.56 5.96 2.20
C ASP A 32 1.57 5.09 1.46
N GLU A 33 2.74 4.95 2.07
CA GLU A 33 3.86 4.23 1.50
C GLU A 33 3.58 2.73 1.33
N HIS A 34 2.70 2.13 2.11
CA HIS A 34 2.54 0.68 2.10
C HIS A 34 1.37 0.17 1.30
N THR A 35 0.27 0.90 1.22
CA THR A 35 -0.91 0.40 0.50
C THR A 35 -1.00 0.86 -0.94
N TRP A 36 -0.68 2.13 -1.23
CA TRP A 36 -0.89 2.70 -2.57
C TRP A 36 -0.02 2.08 -3.66
N PRO A 37 1.31 1.92 -3.49
CA PRO A 37 2.15 1.27 -4.51
C PRO A 37 1.64 -0.11 -4.90
N ILE A 38 1.09 -0.84 -3.94
CA ILE A 38 0.68 -2.23 -4.08
C ILE A 38 -0.71 -2.32 -4.70
N THR A 39 -1.69 -1.60 -4.12
CA THR A 39 -3.07 -1.54 -4.62
C THR A 39 -3.08 -1.01 -6.04
N TYR A 40 -2.32 0.05 -6.34
CA TYR A 40 -2.15 0.54 -7.70
C TYR A 40 -1.64 -0.55 -8.64
N SER A 41 -0.57 -1.25 -8.25
CA SER A 41 0.05 -2.30 -9.08
C SER A 41 -0.89 -3.46 -9.38
N TYR A 42 -1.66 -3.93 -8.40
CA TYR A 42 -2.60 -5.01 -8.64
C TYR A 42 -3.84 -4.55 -9.39
N ALA A 43 -4.37 -3.36 -9.10
CA ALA A 43 -5.49 -2.79 -9.83
C ALA A 43 -5.14 -2.59 -11.30
N ILE A 44 -4.01 -1.94 -11.60
CA ILE A 44 -3.55 -1.74 -12.99
C ILE A 44 -3.26 -3.08 -13.67
N GLY A 45 -2.54 -3.99 -13.00
CA GLY A 45 -2.18 -5.31 -13.52
C GLY A 45 -3.38 -6.22 -13.79
N SER A 46 -4.54 -5.92 -13.22
CA SER A 46 -5.78 -6.64 -13.44
C SER A 46 -6.54 -6.23 -14.70
N TYR A 47 -6.20 -5.07 -15.29
CA TYR A 47 -6.68 -4.50 -16.56
C TYR A 47 -8.22 -4.43 -16.71
N SER A 48 -8.96 -4.54 -15.62
CA SER A 48 -10.43 -4.60 -15.64
C SER A 48 -11.00 -3.98 -14.38
N THR A 49 -12.11 -3.24 -14.51
CA THR A 49 -12.85 -2.67 -13.37
C THR A 49 -13.20 -3.72 -12.32
N ARG A 50 -13.78 -4.86 -12.73
CA ARG A 50 -14.19 -5.93 -11.81
C ARG A 50 -12.99 -6.55 -11.10
N ARG A 51 -11.91 -6.80 -11.83
CA ARG A 51 -10.71 -7.41 -11.24
C ARG A 51 -9.91 -6.42 -10.39
N GLY A 52 -9.94 -5.14 -10.73
CA GLY A 52 -9.37 -4.05 -9.94
C GLY A 52 -10.10 -3.89 -8.61
N LEU A 53 -11.43 -3.97 -8.63
CA LEU A 53 -12.25 -4.03 -7.41
C LEU A 53 -11.88 -5.24 -6.55
N VAL A 54 -11.79 -6.44 -7.14
CA VAL A 54 -11.39 -7.66 -6.42
C VAL A 54 -9.98 -7.54 -5.86
N ALA A 55 -9.04 -6.96 -6.60
CA ALA A 55 -7.67 -6.71 -6.12
C ALA A 55 -7.65 -5.76 -4.93
N GLY A 56 -8.40 -4.66 -4.99
CA GLY A 56 -8.59 -3.75 -3.86
C GLY A 56 -9.19 -4.48 -2.66
N LEU A 57 -10.33 -5.14 -2.82
CA LEU A 57 -10.98 -5.89 -1.75
C LEU A 57 -10.07 -6.93 -1.09
N THR A 58 -9.38 -7.74 -1.89
CA THR A 58 -8.50 -8.80 -1.36
C THR A 58 -7.33 -8.23 -0.58
N PHE A 59 -6.66 -7.20 -1.09
CA PHE A 59 -5.62 -6.50 -0.36
C PHE A 59 -6.15 -5.91 0.96
N SER A 60 -7.23 -5.12 0.89
CA SER A 60 -7.71 -4.36 2.04
C SER A 60 -8.36 -5.21 3.11
N LEU A 61 -8.98 -6.34 2.75
CA LEU A 61 -9.54 -7.27 3.74
C LEU A 61 -8.41 -7.96 4.53
N ALA A 62 -7.32 -8.34 3.87
CA ALA A 62 -6.15 -8.88 4.59
C ALA A 62 -5.51 -7.82 5.49
N PHE A 63 -5.42 -6.58 5.02
CA PHE A 63 -5.01 -5.43 5.84
C PHE A 63 -5.96 -5.21 7.03
N THR A 64 -7.27 -5.35 6.83
CA THR A 64 -8.30 -5.21 7.88
C THR A 64 -8.11 -6.26 8.96
N VAL A 65 -7.92 -7.52 8.58
CA VAL A 65 -7.64 -8.61 9.52
C VAL A 65 -6.37 -8.30 10.32
N GLN A 66 -5.28 -7.91 9.65
CA GLN A 66 -4.06 -7.55 10.36
C GLN A 66 -4.30 -6.37 11.33
N ARG A 67 -5.02 -5.33 10.89
CA ARG A 67 -5.20 -4.12 11.71
C ARG A 67 -6.07 -4.40 12.93
N ALA A 68 -7.08 -5.26 12.79
CA ALA A 68 -7.87 -5.78 13.90
C ALA A 68 -6.98 -6.51 14.92
N LEU A 69 -6.10 -7.40 14.46
CA LEU A 69 -5.16 -8.11 15.34
C LEU A 69 -4.21 -7.15 16.06
N ALA A 70 -3.63 -6.20 15.35
CA ALA A 70 -2.73 -5.21 15.95
C ALA A 70 -3.45 -4.29 16.96
N SER A 71 -4.71 -3.95 16.70
CA SER A 71 -5.57 -3.19 17.63
C SER A 71 -5.83 -3.97 18.92
N GLU A 72 -6.13 -5.27 18.81
CA GLU A 72 -6.28 -6.16 19.97
C GLU A 72 -4.98 -6.25 20.79
N LEU A 73 -3.85 -6.44 20.11
CA LEU A 73 -2.54 -6.50 20.77
C LEU A 73 -2.21 -5.18 21.48
N ALA A 74 -2.53 -4.04 20.89
CA ALA A 74 -2.38 -2.74 21.52
C ALA A 74 -3.26 -2.59 22.76
N TYR A 75 -4.51 -3.07 22.71
CA TYR A 75 -5.40 -3.10 23.88
C TYR A 75 -4.82 -3.91 25.05
N LEU A 76 -4.22 -5.06 24.75
CA LEU A 76 -3.58 -5.95 25.74
C LEU A 76 -2.24 -5.41 26.26
N ALA A 77 -2.04 -4.08 26.21
CA ALA A 77 -0.89 -3.34 26.72
C ALA A 77 0.46 -3.67 26.04
N LEU A 78 0.43 -4.11 24.78
CA LEU A 78 1.63 -4.11 23.91
C LEU A 78 1.84 -2.76 23.22
N ASP A 79 1.12 -1.71 23.64
CA ASP A 79 1.18 -0.35 23.07
C ASP A 79 2.59 0.25 23.10
N ARG A 80 3.39 -0.05 24.13
CA ARG A 80 4.79 0.37 24.25
C ARG A 80 5.62 -0.19 23.10
N TRP A 81 5.33 -1.39 22.62
CA TRP A 81 6.04 -1.95 21.47
C TRP A 81 5.74 -1.18 20.17
N PHE A 82 4.47 -0.83 19.97
CA PHE A 82 4.02 -0.12 18.77
C PHE A 82 4.35 1.38 18.79
N SER A 83 4.42 2.00 19.97
CA SER A 83 4.73 3.43 20.14
C SER A 83 6.23 3.71 20.28
N ALA A 84 7.03 2.76 20.79
CA ALA A 84 8.42 3.03 21.17
C ALA A 84 9.47 2.87 20.05
N SER A 85 9.11 2.58 18.80
CA SER A 85 10.16 2.55 17.77
C SER A 85 9.71 2.97 16.37
N ALA A 86 9.99 4.23 16.05
CA ALA A 86 10.09 4.71 14.66
C ALA A 86 10.97 3.79 13.78
N ARG A 87 11.90 3.04 14.40
CA ARG A 87 12.71 2.02 13.74
C ARG A 87 11.91 0.80 13.24
N LEU A 88 10.81 0.42 13.90
CA LEU A 88 9.97 -0.69 13.42
C LEU A 88 9.43 -0.42 12.03
N ASN A 89 9.07 0.83 11.73
CA ASN A 89 8.57 1.18 10.40
C ASN A 89 9.63 0.92 9.32
N PHE A 90 10.91 1.15 9.60
CA PHE A 90 11.99 0.84 8.64
C PHE A 90 12.18 -0.66 8.39
N TYR A 91 11.97 -1.51 9.41
CA TYR A 91 11.94 -2.95 9.19
C TYR A 91 10.74 -3.37 8.34
N VAL A 92 9.56 -2.78 8.57
CA VAL A 92 8.38 -2.97 7.73
C VAL A 92 8.67 -2.56 6.28
N TYR A 93 9.39 -1.46 6.06
CA TYR A 93 9.78 -1.01 4.71
C TYR A 93 10.60 -2.09 3.99
N ILE A 94 11.54 -2.72 4.68
CA ILE A 94 12.36 -3.80 4.12
C ILE A 94 11.50 -5.02 3.79
N VAL A 95 10.61 -5.45 4.70
CA VAL A 95 9.77 -6.63 4.50
C VAL A 95 8.74 -6.42 3.39
N VAL A 96 8.05 -5.26 3.39
CA VAL A 96 7.13 -4.86 2.32
C VAL A 96 7.87 -4.76 0.99
N GLY A 97 9.04 -4.12 0.98
CA GLY A 97 9.86 -3.98 -0.22
C GLY A 97 10.33 -5.31 -0.80
N ALA A 98 10.73 -6.25 0.05
CA ALA A 98 11.09 -7.61 -0.36
C ALA A 98 9.89 -8.34 -0.97
N ALA A 99 8.72 -8.28 -0.33
CA ALA A 99 7.49 -8.87 -0.85
C ALA A 99 7.12 -8.29 -2.23
N MET A 100 7.18 -6.96 -2.37
CA MET A 100 6.93 -6.27 -3.64
C MET A 100 7.93 -6.69 -4.72
N TRP A 101 9.22 -6.75 -4.38
CA TRP A 101 10.27 -7.14 -5.33
C TRP A 101 10.05 -8.57 -5.85
N ILE A 102 9.72 -9.51 -4.96
CA ILE A 102 9.35 -10.89 -5.31
C ILE A 102 8.11 -10.91 -6.20
N GLY A 103 7.08 -10.14 -5.85
CA GLY A 103 5.85 -10.02 -6.63
C GLY A 103 6.09 -9.48 -8.05
N GLY A 104 6.90 -8.43 -8.18
CA GLY A 104 7.29 -7.87 -9.47
C GLY A 104 8.11 -8.84 -10.31
N ARG A 105 9.04 -9.58 -9.69
CA ARG A 105 9.82 -10.64 -10.37
C ARG A 105 8.91 -11.76 -10.89
N TYR A 106 7.91 -12.16 -10.10
CA TYR A 106 6.91 -13.16 -10.50
C TYR A 106 6.12 -12.70 -11.74
N ILE A 107 5.58 -11.48 -11.72
CA ILE A 107 4.81 -10.91 -12.86
C ILE A 107 5.68 -10.81 -14.11
N ARG A 108 6.95 -10.45 -13.96
CA ARG A 108 7.91 -10.31 -15.07
C ARG A 108 8.48 -11.66 -15.58
N GLY A 109 7.93 -12.79 -15.14
CA GLY A 109 8.33 -14.11 -15.66
C GLY A 109 9.65 -14.64 -15.12
N GLY A 110 10.17 -14.07 -14.01
CA GLY A 110 11.39 -14.55 -13.37
C GLY A 110 11.23 -15.98 -12.84
N ARG A 111 11.57 -16.99 -13.66
CA ARG A 111 11.70 -18.39 -13.24
C ARG A 111 13.03 -18.57 -12.49
N GLY A 112 12.97 -18.72 -11.16
CA GLY A 112 14.08 -19.10 -10.28
C GLY A 112 15.00 -17.96 -9.82
N PHE A 113 15.72 -18.15 -8.71
CA PHE A 113 16.83 -17.29 -8.25
C PHE A 113 18.13 -17.66 -9.00
N HIS A 114 18.12 -17.57 -10.32
CA HIS A 114 19.35 -17.75 -11.10
C HIS A 114 20.03 -16.39 -11.27
N PHE A 115 21.15 -16.19 -10.57
CA PHE A 115 22.02 -15.00 -10.70
C PHE A 115 22.72 -14.94 -12.06
N TRP A 116 22.89 -16.09 -12.72
CA TRP A 116 23.45 -16.22 -14.06
C TRP A 116 22.38 -16.70 -15.03
N ARG A 117 21.75 -15.76 -15.72
CA ARG A 117 21.09 -16.04 -16.98
C ARG A 117 21.64 -15.08 -18.03
N PRO A 118 22.01 -15.57 -19.23
CA PRO A 118 22.28 -14.67 -20.34
C PRO A 118 21.05 -13.80 -20.59
N PRO A 119 21.23 -12.52 -20.98
CA PRO A 119 20.12 -11.64 -21.27
C PRO A 119 19.19 -12.28 -22.30
N PRO A 120 17.85 -12.20 -22.13
CA PRO A 120 16.93 -12.73 -23.11
C PRO A 120 17.18 -12.05 -24.46
N SER A 121 17.01 -12.77 -25.56
CA SER A 121 17.12 -12.17 -26.89
C SER A 121 16.12 -11.01 -26.99
N ALA A 122 16.56 -9.89 -27.59
CA ALA A 122 15.73 -8.69 -27.73
C ALA A 122 14.42 -8.92 -28.53
N SER A 123 14.31 -10.07 -29.20
CA SER A 123 13.19 -10.47 -30.06
C SER A 123 12.10 -11.29 -29.35
N ALA A 124 12.35 -11.88 -28.18
CA ALA A 124 11.35 -12.69 -27.50
C ALA A 124 10.42 -11.82 -26.64
N PRO A 125 9.09 -11.87 -26.82
CA PRO A 125 8.17 -11.14 -25.96
C PRO A 125 8.34 -11.62 -24.51
N PRO A 126 8.35 -10.71 -23.51
CA PRO A 126 8.50 -11.10 -22.12
C PRO A 126 7.37 -12.06 -21.69
N ASP A 127 7.74 -13.15 -21.00
CA ASP A 127 6.82 -14.13 -20.41
C ASP A 127 6.10 -13.50 -19.19
N LEU A 128 5.15 -12.61 -19.46
CA LEU A 128 4.40 -11.89 -18.44
C LEU A 128 3.35 -12.81 -17.81
N ARG A 129 3.30 -12.82 -16.48
CA ARG A 129 2.33 -13.60 -15.70
C ARG A 129 1.31 -12.71 -15.05
N ALA A 130 0.06 -13.12 -15.13
CA ALA A 130 -0.99 -12.48 -14.33
C ALA A 130 -0.70 -12.68 -12.84
N PRO A 131 -0.91 -11.66 -12.00
CA PRO A 131 -0.80 -11.80 -10.56
C PRO A 131 -1.81 -12.82 -10.04
N ARG A 132 -1.40 -13.65 -9.07
CA ARG A 132 -2.29 -14.62 -8.43
C ARG A 132 -3.14 -13.93 -7.35
N PRO A 133 -4.37 -14.40 -7.08
CA PRO A 133 -5.25 -13.79 -6.07
C PRO A 133 -4.68 -13.73 -4.65
N TRP A 134 -3.77 -14.64 -4.30
CA TRP A 134 -3.11 -14.63 -2.98
C TRP A 134 -2.05 -13.53 -2.85
N MET A 135 -1.53 -12.96 -3.94
CA MET A 135 -0.47 -11.98 -3.87
C MET A 135 -0.96 -10.66 -3.24
N PRO A 136 -2.10 -10.06 -3.66
CA PRO A 136 -2.70 -8.93 -2.95
C PRO A 136 -3.00 -9.24 -1.47
N LEU A 137 -3.51 -10.44 -1.16
CA LEU A 137 -3.78 -10.87 0.22
C LEU A 137 -2.51 -10.83 1.08
N ALA A 138 -1.42 -11.46 0.61
CA ALA A 138 -0.16 -11.49 1.33
C ALA A 138 0.41 -10.08 1.55
N HIS A 139 0.37 -9.23 0.52
CA HIS A 139 0.86 -7.87 0.65
C HIS A 139 -0.01 -7.03 1.58
N GLY A 140 -1.33 -7.18 1.54
CA GLY A 140 -2.25 -6.47 2.43
C GLY A 140 -1.99 -6.80 3.90
N PHE A 141 -1.79 -8.09 4.20
CA PHE A 141 -1.44 -8.51 5.55
C PHE A 141 -0.07 -7.97 5.98
N ILE A 142 0.96 -8.04 5.13
CA ILE A 142 2.31 -7.55 5.46
C ILE A 142 2.30 -6.01 5.64
N ALA A 143 1.68 -5.29 4.71
CA ALA A 143 1.57 -3.82 4.73
C ALA A 143 0.82 -3.30 5.97
N GLY A 144 -0.11 -4.09 6.51
CA GLY A 144 -0.82 -3.76 7.73
C GLY A 144 0.09 -3.51 8.94
N TRP A 145 1.28 -4.11 8.98
CA TRP A 145 2.22 -3.92 10.09
C TRP A 145 2.90 -2.55 10.11
N GLY A 146 2.71 -1.71 9.08
CA GLY A 146 3.22 -0.33 9.07
C GLY A 146 2.65 0.51 10.21
N ILE A 147 3.53 1.30 10.84
CA ILE A 147 3.22 2.16 11.99
C ILE A 147 3.31 3.61 11.55
N GLY A 148 2.22 4.10 10.94
CA GLY A 148 2.02 5.51 10.62
C GLY A 148 1.15 6.23 11.67
N ALA A 149 0.92 7.51 11.46
CA ALA A 149 0.12 8.35 12.37
C ALA A 149 -1.29 7.79 12.63
N PHE A 150 -1.96 7.26 11.60
CA PHE A 150 -3.26 6.61 11.77
C PHE A 150 -3.19 5.38 12.68
N ALA A 151 -2.17 4.54 12.50
CA ALA A 151 -1.97 3.35 13.32
C ALA A 151 -1.72 3.72 14.78
N LEU A 152 -0.91 4.76 15.02
CA LEU A 152 -0.67 5.29 16.36
C LEU A 152 -1.96 5.73 17.05
N ILE A 153 -2.83 6.48 16.36
CA ILE A 153 -4.14 6.88 16.91
C ILE A 153 -4.97 5.65 17.30
N ILE A 154 -5.00 4.62 16.46
CA ILE A 154 -5.73 3.39 16.76
C ILE A 154 -5.14 2.76 18.04
N TYR A 155 -3.83 2.60 18.11
CA TYR A 155 -3.17 1.84 19.17
C TYR A 155 -3.10 2.57 20.51
N THR A 156 -2.98 3.90 20.51
CA THR A 156 -2.75 4.68 21.74
C THR A 156 -3.99 5.42 22.22
N VAL A 157 -5.02 5.56 21.38
CA VAL A 157 -6.25 6.29 21.75
C VAL A 157 -7.47 5.40 21.61
N LEU A 158 -7.71 4.82 20.43
CA LEU A 158 -8.99 4.18 20.14
C LEU A 158 -9.10 2.78 20.74
N ALA A 159 -8.07 1.95 20.62
CA ALA A 159 -8.04 0.62 21.21
C ALA A 159 -8.13 0.72 22.74
N PRO A 160 -7.29 1.48 23.47
CA PRO A 160 -7.38 1.59 24.93
C PRO A 160 -8.72 2.15 25.44
N ALA A 161 -9.49 2.86 24.61
CA ALA A 161 -10.82 3.35 24.96
C ALA A 161 -11.92 2.26 24.95
N MET A 162 -11.61 1.03 24.52
CA MET A 162 -12.57 -0.07 24.50
C MET A 162 -12.88 -0.57 25.93
N PRO A 163 -14.16 -0.85 26.25
CA PRO A 163 -14.54 -1.19 27.62
C PRO A 163 -14.12 -2.60 28.05
N SER A 164 -13.68 -3.45 27.11
CA SER A 164 -13.18 -4.80 27.41
C SER A 164 -12.24 -5.33 26.32
N ALA A 165 -11.42 -6.33 26.67
CA ALA A 165 -10.54 -7.02 25.74
C ALA A 165 -11.27 -7.60 24.54
N GLY A 166 -12.47 -8.16 24.73
CA GLY A 166 -13.27 -8.71 23.63
C GLY A 166 -13.65 -7.68 22.54
N LEU A 167 -13.43 -6.39 22.77
CA LEU A 167 -13.67 -5.30 21.82
C LEU A 167 -12.39 -4.58 21.36
N GLY A 168 -11.21 -4.96 21.84
CA GLY A 168 -9.93 -4.30 21.53
C GLY A 168 -9.59 -4.31 20.04
N TRP A 169 -10.00 -5.34 19.31
CA TRP A 169 -9.85 -5.50 17.87
C TRP A 169 -10.74 -4.58 17.03
N LEU A 170 -11.85 -4.10 17.60
CA LEU A 170 -12.94 -3.45 16.88
C LEU A 170 -12.52 -2.13 16.21
N PRO A 171 -11.74 -1.23 16.85
CA PRO A 171 -11.23 -0.04 16.20
C PRO A 171 -10.36 -0.35 14.97
N GLY A 172 -9.45 -1.33 15.09
CA GLY A 172 -8.62 -1.78 13.98
C GLY A 172 -9.45 -2.36 12.82
N ALA A 173 -10.48 -3.16 13.12
CA ALA A 173 -11.38 -3.70 12.11
C ALA A 173 -12.18 -2.60 11.38
N LEU A 174 -12.77 -1.65 12.12
CA LEU A 174 -13.53 -0.56 11.50
C LEU A 174 -12.66 0.37 10.66
N PHE A 175 -11.44 0.66 11.12
CA PHE A 175 -10.44 1.37 10.33
C PHE A 175 -10.12 0.61 9.03
N GLY A 176 -9.89 -0.70 9.13
CA GLY A 176 -9.65 -1.55 7.96
C GLY A 176 -10.83 -1.57 6.98
N LEU A 177 -12.07 -1.64 7.49
CA LEU A 177 -13.28 -1.61 6.67
C LEU A 177 -13.47 -0.26 5.95
N GLY A 178 -13.23 0.85 6.64
CA GLY A 178 -13.22 2.18 6.01
C GLY A 178 -12.18 2.26 4.88
N THR A 179 -10.98 1.73 5.13
CA THR A 179 -9.90 1.63 4.13
C THR A 179 -10.33 0.75 2.94
N THR A 180 -10.99 -0.37 3.22
CA THR A 180 -11.45 -1.35 2.22
C THR A 180 -12.43 -0.76 1.24
N ILE A 181 -13.38 0.06 1.71
CA ILE A 181 -14.34 0.73 0.82
C ILE A 181 -13.58 1.60 -0.19
N VAL A 182 -12.67 2.45 0.30
CA VAL A 182 -11.96 3.39 -0.58
C VAL A 182 -11.01 2.66 -1.53
N GLN A 183 -10.29 1.65 -1.06
CA GLN A 183 -9.35 0.91 -1.91
C GLN A 183 -10.05 0.03 -2.94
N ALA A 184 -11.21 -0.55 -2.63
CA ALA A 184 -12.03 -1.27 -3.61
C ALA A 184 -12.53 -0.32 -4.72
N LEU A 185 -13.01 0.87 -4.35
CA LEU A 185 -13.45 1.90 -5.29
C LEU A 185 -12.28 2.43 -6.13
N SER A 186 -11.12 2.67 -5.50
CA SER A 186 -9.91 3.12 -6.19
C SER A 186 -9.41 2.06 -7.17
N GLY A 187 -9.42 0.78 -6.77
CA GLY A 187 -9.07 -0.34 -7.65
C GLY A 187 -10.01 -0.45 -8.86
N ALA A 188 -11.32 -0.28 -8.64
CA ALA A 188 -12.30 -0.24 -9.72
C ALA A 188 -12.04 0.95 -10.68
N LEU A 189 -11.77 2.14 -10.13
CA LEU A 189 -11.48 3.35 -10.90
C LEU A 189 -10.22 3.18 -11.75
N ILE A 190 -9.14 2.65 -11.20
CA ILE A 190 -7.90 2.37 -11.94
C ILE A 190 -8.18 1.38 -13.08
N GLY A 191 -8.95 0.33 -12.81
CA GLY A 191 -9.36 -0.64 -13.83
C GLY A 191 -10.19 0.01 -14.96
N LEU A 192 -11.11 0.90 -14.60
CA LEU A 192 -11.91 1.66 -15.57
C LEU A 192 -11.05 2.58 -16.43
N LEU A 193 -10.12 3.32 -15.81
CA LEU A 193 -9.21 4.22 -16.53
C LEU A 193 -8.31 3.45 -17.49
N ALA A 194 -7.83 2.26 -17.10
CA ALA A 194 -7.04 1.40 -17.97
C ALA A 194 -7.82 0.94 -19.22
N GLN A 195 -9.10 0.62 -19.07
CA GLN A 195 -9.95 0.24 -20.21
C GLN A 195 -10.23 1.41 -21.18
N ARG A 196 -10.15 2.66 -20.69
CA ARG A 196 -10.37 3.86 -21.51
C ARG A 196 -9.14 4.32 -22.31
N ILE A 197 -8.02 3.57 -22.27
CA ILE A 197 -6.80 3.90 -23.04
C ILE A 197 -7.04 3.83 -24.56
N GLY A 198 -8.07 3.12 -25.01
CA GLY A 198 -8.47 3.05 -26.42
C GLY A 198 -7.58 2.15 -27.28
N MET A 199 -6.96 1.14 -26.68
CA MET A 199 -6.13 0.14 -27.35
C MET A 199 -6.81 -1.24 -27.33
N PRO A 200 -6.42 -2.17 -28.23
CA PRO A 200 -6.85 -3.57 -28.16
C PRO A 200 -6.57 -4.21 -26.79
N ASP A 201 -7.45 -5.10 -26.35
CA ASP A 201 -7.42 -5.71 -25.01
C ASP A 201 -6.11 -6.46 -24.69
N ASP A 202 -5.51 -7.11 -25.69
CA ASP A 202 -4.24 -7.81 -25.53
C ASP A 202 -3.07 -6.84 -25.27
N ILE A 203 -3.09 -5.67 -25.91
CA ILE A 203 -2.12 -4.60 -25.70
C ILE A 203 -2.32 -3.95 -24.33
N ILE A 204 -3.56 -3.59 -23.96
CA ILE A 204 -3.86 -3.03 -22.62
C ILE A 204 -3.39 -3.98 -21.53
N ARG A 205 -3.68 -5.29 -21.68
CA ARG A 205 -3.21 -6.31 -20.75
C ARG A 205 -1.69 -6.34 -20.64
N ARG A 206 -0.95 -6.24 -21.75
CA ARG A 206 0.53 -6.20 -21.72
C ARG A 206 1.04 -4.93 -21.03
N ILE A 207 0.51 -3.76 -21.38
CA ILE A 207 0.84 -2.47 -20.76
C ILE A 207 0.63 -2.56 -19.24
N ALA A 208 -0.55 -3.06 -18.83
CA ALA A 208 -0.92 -3.26 -17.44
C ALA A 208 0.07 -4.16 -16.68
N LEU A 209 0.41 -5.33 -17.24
CA LEU A 209 1.32 -6.28 -16.60
C LEU A 209 2.76 -5.77 -16.54
N VAL A 210 3.25 -5.09 -17.58
CA VAL A 210 4.57 -4.45 -17.56
C VAL A 210 4.62 -3.34 -16.50
N THR A 211 3.58 -2.50 -16.46
CA THR A 211 3.47 -1.42 -15.48
C THR A 211 3.45 -1.98 -14.06
N ALA A 212 2.52 -2.88 -13.76
CA ALA A 212 2.42 -3.55 -12.45
C ALA A 212 3.74 -4.24 -12.04
N GLY A 213 4.35 -4.99 -12.98
CA GLY A 213 5.60 -5.69 -12.74
C GLY A 213 6.78 -4.76 -12.48
N ARG A 214 6.87 -3.62 -13.18
CA ARG A 214 7.90 -2.59 -12.95
C ARG A 214 7.68 -1.86 -11.62
N THR A 215 6.44 -1.45 -11.32
CA THR A 215 6.10 -0.78 -10.06
C THR A 215 6.43 -1.64 -8.85
N LEU A 216 6.02 -2.91 -8.84
CA LEU A 216 6.35 -3.81 -7.74
C LEU A 216 7.84 -4.12 -7.66
N HIS A 217 8.50 -4.36 -8.80
CA HIS A 217 9.91 -4.74 -8.80
C HIS A 217 10.83 -3.60 -8.35
N TRP A 218 10.75 -2.45 -9.02
CA TRP A 218 11.58 -1.29 -8.70
C TRP A 218 11.10 -0.59 -7.44
N GLY A 219 9.79 -0.55 -7.20
CA GLY A 219 9.25 -0.08 -5.94
C GLY A 219 9.73 -0.91 -4.76
N GLY A 220 9.74 -2.24 -4.89
CA GLY A 220 10.28 -3.11 -3.86
C GLY A 220 11.74 -2.81 -3.51
N ILE A 221 12.58 -2.55 -4.52
CA ILE A 221 13.98 -2.13 -4.31
C ILE A 221 14.04 -0.78 -3.59
N VAL A 222 13.25 0.21 -4.02
CA VAL A 222 13.17 1.53 -3.39
C VAL A 222 12.76 1.43 -1.92
N PHE A 223 11.79 0.55 -1.59
CA PHE A 223 11.37 0.30 -0.20
C PHE A 223 12.46 -0.35 0.64
N VAL A 224 13.15 -1.37 0.11
CA VAL A 224 14.29 -2.00 0.81
C VAL A 224 15.40 -0.98 1.08
N LEU A 225 15.78 -0.18 0.07
CA LEU A 225 16.79 0.86 0.22
C LEU A 225 16.33 1.95 1.20
N GLY A 226 15.07 2.37 1.16
CA GLY A 226 14.49 3.34 2.08
C GLY A 226 14.50 2.84 3.52
N GLY A 227 14.15 1.58 3.75
CA GLY A 227 14.23 0.96 5.08
C GLY A 227 15.67 0.83 5.58
N LEU A 228 16.60 0.38 4.74
CA LEU A 228 18.03 0.33 5.09
C LEU A 228 18.58 1.73 5.39
N PHE A 229 18.22 2.74 4.60
CA PHE A 229 18.58 4.14 4.84
C PHE A 229 18.03 4.62 6.19
N GLY A 230 16.77 4.31 6.51
CA GLY A 230 16.17 4.63 7.81
C GLY A 230 16.91 4.00 8.99
N LEU A 231 17.40 2.77 8.84
CA LEU A 231 18.16 2.07 9.88
C LEU A 231 19.59 2.60 10.03
N LEU A 232 20.27 2.91 8.92
CA LEU A 232 21.68 3.34 8.90
C LEU A 232 21.85 4.84 9.19
N ALA A 233 20.86 5.65 8.81
CA ALA A 233 20.89 7.10 8.89
C ALA A 233 19.58 7.69 9.45
N PRO A 234 19.16 7.29 10.68
CA PRO A 234 17.85 7.64 11.22
C PRO A 234 17.63 9.15 11.40
N HIS A 235 18.70 9.91 11.68
CA HIS A 235 18.63 11.37 11.78
C HIS A 235 18.13 11.99 10.46
N TRP A 236 18.70 11.57 9.34
CA TRP A 236 18.31 12.04 8.01
C TRP A 236 16.94 11.51 7.59
N ALA A 237 16.62 10.26 7.94
CA ALA A 237 15.33 9.65 7.63
C ALA A 237 14.15 10.29 8.39
N SER A 238 14.42 10.94 9.54
CA SER A 238 13.41 11.66 10.32
C SER A 238 13.12 13.07 9.82
N LEU A 239 13.91 13.59 8.87
CA LEU A 239 13.68 14.91 8.29
C LEU A 239 12.34 14.92 7.55
N SER A 240 11.55 15.96 7.80
CA SER A 240 10.29 16.17 7.12
C SER A 240 9.97 17.66 6.99
N VAL A 241 9.18 18.00 5.97
CA VAL A 241 8.70 19.37 5.75
C VAL A 241 7.23 19.46 6.15
N ALA A 242 6.90 20.36 7.07
CA ALA A 242 5.52 20.62 7.44
C ALA A 242 4.78 21.36 6.32
N THR A 243 3.58 20.89 5.96
CA THR A 243 2.78 21.49 4.87
C THR A 243 1.68 22.42 5.35
N GLY A 244 1.30 22.32 6.64
CA GLY A 244 0.12 22.99 7.20
C GLY A 244 -1.21 22.30 6.86
N ILE A 245 -1.22 21.22 6.07
CA ILE A 245 -2.42 20.45 5.73
C ILE A 245 -2.77 19.53 6.91
N ARG A 246 -4.00 19.63 7.43
CA ARG A 246 -4.50 18.80 8.55
C ARG A 246 -4.96 17.41 8.11
N ILE A 247 -4.10 16.70 7.40
CA ILE A 247 -4.29 15.31 6.98
C ILE A 247 -3.00 14.57 7.31
N HIS A 248 -3.04 13.50 8.11
CA HIS A 248 -1.84 12.95 8.75
C HIS A 248 -0.72 12.57 7.76
N ASN A 249 -1.05 11.94 6.64
CA ASN A 249 -0.08 11.57 5.60
C ASN A 249 0.45 12.75 4.78
N LEU A 250 -0.20 13.91 4.84
CA LEU A 250 0.18 15.11 4.08
C LEU A 250 0.71 16.23 4.98
N ALA A 251 0.51 16.16 6.29
CA ALA A 251 0.96 17.16 7.25
C ALA A 251 2.48 17.32 7.27
N HIS A 252 3.19 16.22 7.05
CA HIS A 252 4.65 16.16 7.02
C HIS A 252 5.11 15.37 5.78
N LEU A 253 5.89 16.02 4.92
CA LEU A 253 6.52 15.38 3.76
C LEU A 253 7.88 14.85 4.19
N GLY A 254 7.95 13.57 4.55
CA GLY A 254 9.17 12.87 4.94
C GLY A 254 9.49 11.68 4.05
N LEU A 255 10.27 10.73 4.57
CA LEU A 255 10.68 9.53 3.84
C LEU A 255 9.49 8.72 3.29
N ALA A 256 8.43 8.52 4.09
CA ALA A 256 7.20 7.86 3.66
C ALA A 256 6.60 8.47 2.38
N PHE A 257 6.48 9.80 2.35
CA PHE A 257 5.97 10.54 1.21
C PHE A 257 6.90 10.39 -0.02
N LEU A 258 8.22 10.48 0.18
CA LEU A 258 9.19 10.30 -0.91
C LEU A 258 9.09 8.89 -1.51
N LEU A 259 8.94 7.86 -0.69
CA LEU A 259 8.77 6.48 -1.15
C LEU A 259 7.50 6.32 -1.99
N VAL A 260 6.34 6.77 -1.50
CA VAL A 260 5.08 6.63 -2.25
C VAL A 260 5.13 7.40 -3.57
N MET A 261 5.66 8.63 -3.57
CA MET A 261 5.78 9.44 -4.79
C MET A 261 6.71 8.80 -5.81
N THR A 262 7.89 8.34 -5.35
CA THR A 262 8.86 7.63 -6.21
C THR A 262 8.22 6.40 -6.87
N VAL A 263 7.51 5.58 -6.10
CA VAL A 263 6.98 4.32 -6.62
C VAL A 263 5.71 4.52 -7.45
N VAL A 264 4.74 5.28 -6.98
CA VAL A 264 3.45 5.44 -7.69
C VAL A 264 3.61 6.38 -8.88
N MET A 265 4.15 7.58 -8.66
CA MET A 265 4.18 8.62 -9.70
C MET A 265 5.32 8.43 -10.68
N PHE A 266 6.55 8.24 -10.21
CA PHE A 266 7.69 8.14 -11.13
C PHE A 266 7.79 6.75 -11.78
N ILE A 267 7.72 5.68 -10.98
CA ILE A 267 7.85 4.32 -11.53
C ILE A 267 6.52 3.86 -12.15
N GLY A 268 5.41 3.94 -11.42
CA GLY A 268 4.11 3.43 -11.87
C GLY A 268 3.53 4.21 -13.04
N VAL A 269 3.18 5.48 -12.81
CA VAL A 269 2.61 6.34 -13.87
C VAL A 269 3.62 6.56 -15.00
N GLY A 270 4.91 6.75 -14.69
CA GLY A 270 5.96 6.84 -15.71
C GLY A 270 6.03 5.59 -16.61
N SER A 271 5.99 4.38 -16.04
CA SER A 271 5.94 3.14 -16.83
C SER A 271 4.68 3.05 -17.68
N LEU A 272 3.53 3.46 -17.14
CA LEU A 272 2.26 3.45 -17.88
C LEU A 272 2.34 4.37 -19.11
N ILE A 273 2.81 5.61 -18.94
CA ILE A 273 2.96 6.60 -20.02
C ILE A 273 3.94 6.10 -21.07
N GLU A 274 5.11 5.61 -20.66
CA GLU A 274 6.14 5.06 -21.56
C GLU A 274 5.56 3.93 -22.43
N GLN A 275 4.83 3.00 -21.82
CA GLN A 275 4.26 1.85 -22.51
C GLN A 275 3.12 2.26 -23.46
N ILE A 276 2.25 3.20 -23.07
CA ILE A 276 1.23 3.76 -23.96
C ILE A 276 1.89 4.43 -25.17
N ALA A 277 2.90 5.27 -24.96
CA ALA A 277 3.61 5.97 -26.04
C ALA A 277 4.34 5.01 -26.98
N PHE A 278 4.89 3.92 -26.45
CA PHE A 278 5.52 2.86 -27.24
C PHE A 278 4.55 2.16 -28.17
N TRP A 279 3.39 1.72 -27.66
CA TRP A 279 2.40 1.01 -28.48
C TRP A 279 1.67 1.92 -29.47
N ARG A 280 1.42 3.19 -29.13
CA ARG A 280 0.87 4.17 -30.08
C ARG A 280 1.77 4.39 -31.29
N ARG A 281 3.10 4.37 -31.10
CA ARG A 281 4.07 4.53 -32.20
C ARG A 281 4.15 3.31 -33.11
N ARG A 282 3.78 2.13 -32.64
CA ARG A 282 3.79 0.87 -33.42
C ARG A 282 2.49 0.59 -34.18
N GLN A 283 1.42 1.30 -33.84
CA GLN A 283 0.12 1.21 -34.52
C GLN A 283 -0.05 2.27 -35.63
N ARG A 284 0.88 3.23 -35.72
CA ARG A 284 1.01 4.16 -36.85
C ARG A 284 1.98 3.55 -37.86
#